data_AF-A0A0K8RCY9-F1
#
_entry.id   AF-A0A0K8RCY9-F1
#
_cell.length_a   1.000
_cell.length_b   1.000
_cell.length_c   1.000
_cell.angle_alpha   90.00
_cell.angle_beta   90.00
_cell.angle_gamma   90.00
#
_symmetry.space_group_name_H-M   'P 1'
#
loop_
_entity.id
_entity.type
_entity.pdbx_description
1 polymer ?
#
loop_
_entity_poly.entity_id
_entity_poly.type
_entity_poly.pdbx_seq_one_letter_code
_entity_poly.pdbx_strand_id
1 'polypeptide(L)'
;MVQRLTLRRRLSYNTNSNRRKISKTPGGKLVYLYPKKPGSVPKCGDCKLKLRGITPARPRELSALSKRHKTVTRTYGGSRCGKCVRSRIIRAFLIEETKKRN
;
A
#
# COMPACT_ATOMS: atom_id res chain seq x y z
N MET A 1 -18.88 -2.57 35.70
CA MET A 1 -19.18 -1.70 34.53
C MET A 1 -17.86 -1.29 33.87
N VAL A 2 -17.74 -1.36 32.53
CA VAL A 2 -16.51 -0.97 31.81
C VAL A 2 -16.44 0.56 31.66
N GLN A 3 -15.23 1.13 31.68
CA GLN A 3 -15.01 2.58 31.53
C GLN A 3 -15.53 3.09 30.17
N ARG A 4 -16.46 4.06 30.18
CA ARG A 4 -16.92 4.76 28.97
C ARG A 4 -15.85 5.74 28.48
N LEU A 5 -15.82 5.98 27.17
CA LEU A 5 -14.78 6.78 26.51
C LEU A 5 -15.33 8.06 25.89
N THR A 6 -14.56 9.13 26.00
CA THR A 6 -14.87 10.44 25.40
C THR A 6 -13.98 10.70 24.17
N LEU A 7 -14.54 11.43 23.20
CA LEU A 7 -13.80 11.82 21.99
C LEU A 7 -12.81 12.93 22.32
N ARG A 8 -11.59 12.83 21.76
CA ARG A 8 -10.53 13.84 21.95
C ARG A 8 -10.46 14.86 20.81
N ARG A 9 -11.09 14.54 19.68
CA ARG A 9 -11.19 15.42 18.51
C ARG A 9 -12.57 16.06 18.48
N ARG A 10 -12.65 17.26 17.89
CA ARG A 10 -13.91 17.96 17.58
C ARG A 10 -14.85 17.14 16.68
N LEU A 11 -14.28 16.29 15.82
CA LEU A 11 -15.02 15.44 14.87
C LEU A 11 -15.82 14.36 15.62
N SER A 12 -17.15 14.50 15.65
CA SER A 12 -18.08 13.60 16.36
C SER A 12 -18.51 12.37 15.55
N TYR A 13 -18.69 12.54 14.23
CA TYR A 13 -19.23 11.50 13.35
C TYR A 13 -18.29 10.32 13.10
N ASN A 14 -18.88 9.15 12.78
CA ASN A 14 -18.17 7.92 12.44
C ASN A 14 -17.79 7.86 10.96
N THR A 15 -16.89 8.76 10.54
CA THR A 15 -16.37 8.78 9.17
C THR A 15 -15.12 7.90 9.03
N ASN A 16 -14.81 7.48 7.81
CA ASN A 16 -13.61 6.66 7.52
C ASN A 16 -12.28 7.31 7.95
N SER A 17 -12.22 8.66 8.03
CA SER A 17 -11.06 9.41 8.55
C SER A 17 -11.03 9.52 10.07
N ASN A 18 -12.16 9.32 10.75
CA ASN A 18 -12.33 9.47 12.20
C ASN A 18 -12.53 8.13 12.91
N ARG A 19 -11.95 7.05 12.36
CA ARG A 19 -11.89 5.73 12.98
C ARG A 19 -11.12 5.82 14.31
N ARG A 20 -11.47 4.93 15.24
CA ARG A 20 -11.00 4.97 16.64
C ARG A 20 -10.50 3.59 17.05
N LYS A 21 -9.41 3.55 17.82
CA LYS A 21 -8.88 2.34 18.46
C LYS A 21 -8.81 2.60 19.96
N ILE A 22 -9.36 1.70 20.78
CA ILE A 22 -9.26 1.77 22.23
C ILE A 22 -7.86 1.28 22.63
N SER A 23 -7.17 2.02 23.48
CA SER A 23 -5.87 1.64 24.04
C SER A 23 -5.85 1.94 25.55
N LYS A 24 -5.24 1.05 26.32
CA LYS A 24 -4.91 1.31 27.72
C LYS A 24 -3.66 2.18 27.77
N THR A 25 -3.70 3.29 28.48
CA THR A 25 -2.53 4.14 28.72
C THR A 25 -1.72 3.59 29.90
N PRO A 26 -0.43 3.99 30.04
CA PRO A 26 0.38 3.59 31.19
C PRO A 26 -0.28 3.91 32.54
N GLY A 27 -1.01 5.02 32.64
CA GLY A 27 -1.79 5.39 33.84
C GLY A 27 -3.09 4.60 34.04
N GLY A 28 -3.27 3.46 33.34
CA GLY A 28 -4.40 2.56 33.53
C GLY A 28 -5.73 2.99 32.91
N LYS A 29 -5.82 4.18 32.31
CA LYS A 29 -7.04 4.72 31.71
C LYS A 29 -7.25 4.18 30.30
N LEU A 30 -8.49 3.82 29.94
CA LEU A 30 -8.85 3.54 28.55
C LEU A 30 -9.01 4.86 27.79
N VAL A 31 -8.41 4.97 26.59
CA VAL A 31 -8.44 6.18 25.77
C VAL A 31 -8.59 5.84 24.29
N TYR A 32 -9.26 6.71 23.51
CA TYR A 32 -9.27 6.62 22.05
C TYR A 32 -7.96 7.14 21.43
N LEU A 33 -7.37 6.30 20.58
CA LEU A 33 -6.39 6.69 19.57
C LEU A 33 -7.07 6.78 18.21
N TYR A 34 -6.59 7.70 17.38
CA TYR A 34 -7.15 7.97 16.05
C TYR A 34 -6.20 7.46 14.96
N PRO A 35 -6.34 6.17 14.54
CA PRO A 35 -5.58 5.67 13.41
C PRO A 35 -5.92 6.42 12.13
N LYS A 36 -4.92 6.61 11.27
CA LYS A 36 -5.11 7.12 9.92
C LYS A 36 -5.78 6.06 9.04
N LYS A 37 -6.32 6.48 7.88
CA LYS A 37 -6.81 5.55 6.85
C LYS A 37 -5.67 4.61 6.42
N PRO A 38 -5.94 3.30 6.21
CA PRO A 38 -4.94 2.39 5.71
C PRO A 38 -4.45 2.83 4.32
N GLY A 39 -3.16 2.64 4.04
CA GLY A 39 -2.59 2.84 2.71
C GLY A 39 -3.13 1.83 1.72
N SER A 40 -3.24 2.22 0.45
CA SER A 40 -3.60 1.28 -0.62
C SER A 40 -2.43 0.33 -0.89
N VAL A 41 -2.74 -0.95 -1.12
CA VAL A 41 -1.74 -1.95 -1.49
C VAL A 41 -1.34 -1.75 -2.96
N PRO A 42 -0.04 -1.67 -3.29
CA PRO A 42 0.42 -1.53 -4.67
C PRO A 42 0.05 -2.78 -5.47
N LYS A 43 -0.52 -2.57 -6.66
CA LYS A 43 -0.98 -3.64 -7.56
C LYS A 43 -0.25 -3.57 -8.90
N CYS A 44 -0.07 -4.74 -9.52
CA CYS A 44 0.45 -4.84 -10.87
C CYS A 44 -0.53 -4.20 -11.86
N GLY A 45 -0.04 -3.37 -12.78
CA GLY A 45 -0.91 -2.74 -13.77
C GLY A 45 -1.54 -3.69 -14.79
N ASP A 46 -1.00 -4.91 -14.97
CA ASP A 46 -1.52 -5.89 -15.94
C ASP A 46 -2.51 -6.83 -15.23
N CYS A 47 -2.01 -7.66 -14.32
CA CYS A 47 -2.80 -8.70 -13.66
C CYS A 47 -3.51 -8.24 -12.37
N LYS A 48 -3.34 -6.98 -11.94
CA LYS A 48 -3.94 -6.41 -10.72
C LYS A 48 -3.57 -7.13 -9.40
N LEU A 49 -2.64 -8.09 -9.45
CA LEU A 49 -2.09 -8.79 -8.29
C LEU A 49 -1.26 -7.86 -7.41
N LYS A 50 -1.24 -8.12 -6.10
CA LYS A 50 -0.44 -7.36 -5.13
C LYS A 50 1.06 -7.45 -5.45
N LEU A 51 1.74 -6.31 -5.51
CA LEU A 51 3.19 -6.26 -5.72
C LEU A 51 3.90 -6.53 -4.39
N ARG A 52 4.73 -7.58 -4.38
CA ARG A 52 5.56 -7.96 -3.23
C ARG A 52 6.80 -7.06 -3.18
N GLY A 53 7.30 -6.80 -1.96
CA GLY A 53 8.49 -5.98 -1.72
C GLY A 53 8.27 -4.47 -1.73
N ILE A 54 7.03 -4.00 -1.89
CA ILE A 54 6.67 -2.58 -1.82
C ILE A 54 5.77 -2.36 -0.59
N THR A 55 6.15 -1.41 0.26
CA THR A 55 5.40 -1.11 1.49
C THR A 55 4.08 -0.39 1.15
N PRO A 56 2.92 -0.89 1.62
CA PRO A 56 1.65 -0.17 1.48
C PRO A 56 1.63 1.03 2.44
N ALA A 57 1.47 2.24 1.90
CA ALA A 57 1.47 3.47 2.67
C ALA A 57 0.48 4.49 2.08
N ARG A 58 0.05 5.48 2.87
CA ARG A 58 -0.70 6.62 2.32
C ARG A 58 0.22 7.47 1.44
N PRO A 59 -0.29 8.22 0.44
CA PRO A 59 0.56 9.00 -0.48
C PRO A 59 1.61 9.89 0.22
N ARG A 60 1.23 10.59 1.30
CA ARG A 60 2.15 11.43 2.10
C ARG A 60 3.20 10.64 2.88
N GLU A 61 2.87 9.43 3.33
CA GLU A 61 3.83 8.55 4.00
C GLU A 61 4.75 7.88 2.97
N LEU A 62 4.18 7.49 1.82
CA LEU A 62 4.92 6.95 0.70
C LEU A 62 5.94 7.96 0.14
N SER A 63 5.62 9.26 0.10
CA SER A 63 6.58 10.28 -0.31
C SER A 63 7.77 10.39 0.66
N ALA A 64 7.53 10.23 1.97
CA ALA A 64 8.55 10.30 3.02
C ALA A 64 9.43 9.05 3.14
N LEU A 65 8.99 7.88 2.66
CA LEU A 65 9.79 6.65 2.73
C LEU A 65 11.06 6.72 1.85
N SER A 66 12.05 5.88 2.15
CA SER A 66 13.23 5.71 1.29
C SER A 66 12.88 5.02 -0.03
N LYS A 67 13.68 5.22 -1.08
CA LYS A 67 13.44 4.64 -2.42
C LYS A 67 13.34 3.11 -2.40
N ARG A 68 14.17 2.45 -1.58
CA ARG A 68 14.21 0.98 -1.46
C ARG A 68 12.88 0.36 -1.04
N HIS A 69 12.05 1.07 -0.25
CA HIS A 69 10.74 0.57 0.17
C HIS A 69 9.62 0.80 -0.87
N LYS A 70 9.88 1.64 -1.89
CA LYS A 70 8.90 2.02 -2.92
C LYS A 70 9.00 1.17 -4.19
N THR A 71 10.16 0.57 -4.44
CA THR A 71 10.46 -0.12 -5.71
C THR A 71 11.15 -1.46 -5.49
N VAL A 72 11.17 -2.29 -6.53
CA VAL A 72 11.94 -3.56 -6.56
C VAL A 72 13.12 -3.39 -7.52
N THR A 73 14.28 -3.96 -7.22
CA THR A 73 15.51 -3.84 -8.01
C THR A 73 15.47 -4.70 -9.28
N ARG A 74 14.61 -4.33 -10.24
CA ARG A 74 14.51 -4.91 -11.58
C ARG A 74 13.75 -3.99 -12.53
N THR A 75 13.75 -4.29 -13.83
CA THR A 75 12.93 -3.59 -14.81
C THR A 75 11.44 -3.68 -14.45
N TYR A 76 10.74 -2.55 -14.59
CA TYR A 76 9.35 -2.37 -14.17
C TYR A 76 9.06 -2.70 -12.68
N GLY A 77 10.09 -2.68 -11.82
CA GLY A 77 9.97 -2.92 -10.39
C GLY A 77 9.24 -1.80 -9.68
N GLY A 78 7.94 -1.98 -9.45
CA GLY A 78 7.06 -0.92 -8.92
C GLY A 78 5.72 -0.85 -9.63
N SER A 79 5.68 -1.26 -10.90
CA SER A 79 4.50 -1.17 -11.75
C SER A 79 4.00 -2.54 -12.21
N ARG A 80 4.92 -3.49 -12.46
CA ARG A 80 4.60 -4.83 -12.99
C ARG A 80 5.09 -5.92 -12.05
N CYS A 81 4.44 -7.08 -12.02
CA CYS A 81 4.93 -8.26 -11.30
C CYS A 81 5.94 -9.06 -12.15
N GLY A 82 6.71 -9.96 -11.53
CA GLY A 82 7.75 -10.72 -12.24
C GLY A 82 7.20 -11.57 -13.39
N LYS A 83 6.02 -12.18 -13.21
CA LYS A 83 5.35 -12.98 -14.25
C LYS A 83 5.01 -12.14 -15.48
N CYS A 84 4.42 -10.96 -15.28
CA CYS A 84 4.06 -10.04 -16.38
C CYS A 84 5.29 -9.45 -17.07
N VAL A 85 6.39 -9.23 -16.34
CA VAL A 85 7.65 -8.79 -16.97
C VAL A 85 8.24 -9.89 -17.84
N ARG A 86 8.26 -11.14 -17.37
CA ARG A 86 8.71 -12.29 -18.17
C ARG A 86 7.90 -12.42 -19.47
N SER A 87 6.57 -12.36 -19.39
CA SER A 87 5.72 -12.45 -20.58
C SER A 87 5.94 -11.29 -21.55
N ARG A 88 6.19 -10.08 -21.04
CA ARG A 88 6.52 -8.89 -21.88
C ARG A 88 7.84 -9.08 -22.61
N ILE A 89 8.87 -9.55 -21.93
CA ILE A 89 10.19 -9.79 -22.53
C ILE A 89 10.09 -10.85 -23.63
N ILE A 90 9.49 -12.00 -23.33
CA ILE A 90 9.33 -13.10 -24.31
C ILE A 90 8.50 -12.63 -25.51
N ARG A 91 7.38 -11.94 -25.27
CA ARG A 91 6.53 -11.44 -26.35
C ARG A 91 7.26 -10.44 -27.24
N ALA A 92 7.99 -9.49 -26.66
CA ALA A 92 8.77 -8.53 -27.44
C ALA A 92 9.82 -9.23 -28.30
N PHE A 93 10.57 -10.17 -27.70
CA PHE A 93 11.57 -10.94 -28.41
C PHE A 93 10.99 -11.73 -29.59
N LEU A 94 9.94 -12.51 -29.38
CA LEU A 94 9.33 -13.34 -30.43
C LEU A 94 8.73 -12.52 -31.58
N ILE A 95 8.13 -11.35 -31.27
CA ILE A 95 7.60 -10.45 -32.30
C ILE A 95 8.73 -9.91 -33.17
N GLU A 96 9.82 -9.47 -32.56
CA GLU A 96 10.98 -8.94 -33.31
C GLU A 96 11.62 -10.03 -34.19
N GLU A 97 11.78 -11.25 -33.68
CA GLU A 97 12.33 -12.35 -34.46
C GLU A 97 11.42 -12.77 -35.63
N THR A 98 10.09 -12.76 -35.42
CA THR A 98 9.13 -13.03 -36.51
C THR A 98 9.17 -11.93 -37.57
N LYS A 99 9.31 -10.67 -37.14
CA LYS A 99 9.37 -9.51 -38.04
C LYS A 99 10.64 -9.47 -38.89
N LYS A 100 11.79 -9.92 -38.37
CA LYS A 100 13.04 -9.99 -39.15
C LYS A 100 13.04 -11.06 -40.23
N ARG A 101 12.18 -12.08 -40.08
CA ARG A 101 12.17 -13.27 -40.95
C ARG A 101 11.32 -13.07 -42.20
N ASN A 102 10.39 -12.13 -42.15
CA ASN A 102 9.56 -11.67 -43.27
C ASN A 102 10.10 -10.34 -43.79
#